data_AF-A0A7S1ZRQ6-F1
#
_entry.id   AF-A0A7S1ZRQ6-F1
#
_cell.length_a   1.000
_cell.length_b   1.000
_cell.length_c   1.000
_cell.angle_alpha   90.00
_cell.angle_beta   90.00
_cell.angle_gamma   90.00
#
_symmetry.space_group_name_H-M   'P 1'
#
loop_
_entity.id
_entity.type
_entity.pdbx_description
1 polymer ?
#
loop_
_entity_poly.entity_id
_entity_poly.type
_entity_poly.pdbx_seq_one_letter_code
_entity_poly.pdbx_strand_id
1 'polypeptide(L)'
;MLGEPQNPGITSRSVRKLFKSKEEIEASSKGATSVHISVELLEIYNEQVRDLLGASSTERANLQVNANEAVGNVMVSASSEEEVAQILSLAQSRRCVKATKSNAASSRGHLLFTIHFQVENNNGKGVNRYGKLHVVDLAGSERINKSGAQGSLLKEAQHINKSLSTLSNVIEKLQTKQSHIPYRESKLTNLLQNSLGGDSKTAAIICCSPLSVHFNESLCSLRFAEKVNRVELKAGHNFSC
;
A
#
# COMPACT_ATOMS: atom_id res chain seq x y z
N MET A 1 -2.45 -0.15 10.48
CA MET A 1 -1.11 0.31 10.02
C MET A 1 -0.58 1.57 10.73
N LEU A 2 -1.42 2.57 11.00
CA LEU A 2 -0.98 3.88 11.53
C LEU A 2 -0.64 3.90 13.04
N GLY A 3 -1.38 3.15 13.85
CA GLY A 3 -1.23 3.13 15.32
C GLY A 3 -1.81 4.38 15.99
N GLU A 4 -1.57 4.52 17.28
CA GLU A 4 -1.98 5.67 18.11
C GLU A 4 -0.77 6.58 18.40
N PRO A 5 -0.96 7.85 18.78
CA PRO A 5 0.15 8.74 19.12
C PRO A 5 1.10 8.15 20.19
N GLN A 6 0.52 7.52 21.23
CA GLN A 6 1.25 6.84 22.30
C GLN A 6 1.87 5.49 21.87
N ASN A 7 1.36 4.88 20.80
CA ASN A 7 1.87 3.63 20.27
C ASN A 7 1.90 3.67 18.73
N PRO A 8 2.91 4.33 18.15
CA PRO A 8 2.95 4.57 16.72
C PRO A 8 3.02 3.25 15.96
N GLY A 9 2.28 3.15 14.86
CA GLY A 9 2.23 1.98 14.00
C GLY A 9 3.43 1.88 13.06
N ILE A 10 3.37 0.92 12.13
CA ILE A 10 4.46 0.65 11.20
C ILE A 10 4.74 1.84 10.28
N THR A 11 3.70 2.58 9.87
CA THR A 11 3.85 3.75 8.98
C THR A 11 4.79 4.80 9.61
N SER A 12 4.46 5.29 10.81
CA SER A 12 5.25 6.32 11.49
C SER A 12 6.65 5.83 11.86
N ARG A 13 6.78 4.56 12.27
CA ARG A 13 8.09 3.96 12.59
C ARG A 13 8.98 3.83 11.35
N SER A 14 8.40 3.45 10.20
CA SER A 14 9.12 3.37 8.93
C SER A 14 9.58 4.74 8.45
N VAL A 15 8.71 5.76 8.52
CA VAL A 15 9.06 7.15 8.17
C VAL A 15 10.24 7.62 9.03
N ARG A 16 10.17 7.46 10.35
CA ARG A 16 11.28 7.79 11.26
C ARG A 16 12.59 7.10 10.88
N LYS A 17 12.52 5.79 10.61
CA LYS A 17 13.71 5.03 10.24
C LYS A 17 14.31 5.53 8.91
N LEU A 18 13.47 5.90 7.93
CA LEU A 18 13.92 6.42 6.64
C LEU A 18 14.59 7.79 6.79
N PHE A 19 14.02 8.72 7.55
CA PHE A 19 14.63 10.04 7.78
C PHE A 19 15.94 9.94 8.55
N LYS A 20 15.99 9.09 9.60
CA LYS A 20 17.25 8.78 10.29
C LYS A 20 18.31 8.22 9.33
N SER A 21 17.94 7.29 8.46
CA SER A 21 18.89 6.73 7.49
C SER A 21 19.30 7.74 6.40
N LYS A 22 18.42 8.66 6.02
CA LYS A 22 18.78 9.81 5.17
C LYS A 22 19.88 10.64 5.83
N GLU A 23 19.70 11.06 7.09
CA GLU A 23 20.68 11.85 7.82
C GLU A 23 22.04 11.12 7.93
N GLU A 24 22.01 9.82 8.24
CA GLU A 24 23.21 8.98 8.32
C GLU A 24 23.96 8.93 6.98
N ILE A 25 23.25 8.77 5.85
CA ILE A 25 23.85 8.72 4.50
C ILE A 25 24.45 10.07 4.12
N GLU A 26 23.69 11.15 4.29
CA GLU A 26 24.12 12.50 3.91
C GLU A 26 25.34 12.93 4.73
N ALA A 27 25.33 12.70 6.06
CA ALA A 27 26.45 12.99 6.95
C ALA A 27 27.71 12.17 6.61
N SER A 28 27.55 10.86 6.37
CA SER A 28 28.68 9.96 6.06
C SER A 28 29.32 10.30 4.71
N SER A 29 28.54 10.84 3.77
CA SER A 29 29.01 11.22 2.44
C SER A 29 29.73 12.58 2.40
N LYS A 30 29.73 13.35 3.51
CA LYS A 30 30.25 14.73 3.58
C LYS A 30 29.72 15.63 2.44
N GLY A 31 28.44 15.48 2.09
CA GLY A 31 27.77 16.26 1.05
C GLY A 31 27.90 15.70 -0.38
N ALA A 32 28.63 14.59 -0.58
CA ALA A 32 28.72 13.92 -1.88
C ALA A 32 27.43 13.20 -2.30
N THR A 33 26.50 13.01 -1.37
CA THR A 33 25.24 12.31 -1.62
C THR A 33 24.07 13.08 -1.00
N SER A 34 22.99 13.24 -1.75
CA SER A 34 21.71 13.77 -1.27
C SER A 34 20.64 12.69 -1.31
N VAL A 35 19.72 12.73 -0.35
CA VAL A 35 18.57 11.82 -0.30
C VAL A 35 17.27 12.61 -0.40
N HIS A 36 16.53 12.39 -1.47
CA HIS A 36 15.22 12.98 -1.70
C HIS A 36 14.13 11.98 -1.31
N ILE A 37 13.18 12.44 -0.49
CA ILE A 37 12.02 11.65 -0.07
C ILE A 37 10.77 12.32 -0.60
N SER A 38 9.91 11.53 -1.23
CA SER A 38 8.59 11.95 -1.67
C SER A 38 7.56 10.88 -1.37
N VAL A 39 6.29 11.28 -1.28
CA VAL A 39 5.21 10.40 -0.89
C VAL A 39 4.01 10.54 -1.82
N GLU A 40 3.31 9.43 -2.01
CA GLU A 40 1.98 9.38 -2.62
C GLU A 40 1.04 8.59 -1.69
N LEU A 41 -0.24 8.98 -1.65
CA LEU A 41 -1.26 8.27 -0.89
C LEU A 41 -2.50 8.02 -1.75
N LEU A 42 -2.79 6.75 -2.00
CA LEU A 42 -3.88 6.31 -2.84
C LEU A 42 -4.93 5.55 -2.02
N GLU A 43 -6.19 5.73 -2.37
CA GLU A 43 -7.30 4.89 -1.91
C GLU A 43 -7.81 4.04 -3.08
N ILE A 44 -7.95 2.74 -2.86
CA ILE A 44 -8.67 1.85 -3.78
C ILE A 44 -10.00 1.51 -3.13
N TYR A 45 -11.08 2.03 -3.70
CA TYR A 45 -12.43 1.80 -3.21
C TYR A 45 -13.34 1.51 -4.40
N ASN A 46 -14.12 0.43 -4.33
CA ASN A 46 -15.04 0.05 -5.40
C ASN A 46 -14.33 -0.12 -6.76
N GLU A 47 -13.12 -0.70 -6.77
CA GLU A 47 -12.24 -0.84 -7.95
C GLU A 47 -11.89 0.47 -8.66
N GLN A 48 -12.02 1.61 -7.96
CA GLN A 48 -11.57 2.92 -8.41
C GLN A 48 -10.37 3.36 -7.59
N VAL A 49 -9.35 3.89 -8.28
CA VAL A 49 -8.14 4.43 -7.64
C VAL A 49 -8.30 5.93 -7.46
N ARG A 50 -8.12 6.43 -6.25
CA ARG A 50 -8.26 7.84 -5.93
C ARG A 50 -6.98 8.38 -5.31
N ASP A 51 -6.57 9.54 -5.78
CA ASP A 51 -5.53 10.34 -5.15
C ASP A 51 -6.06 11.04 -3.90
N LEU A 52 -5.43 10.80 -2.75
CA LEU A 52 -5.77 11.47 -1.50
C LEU A 52 -4.97 12.76 -1.26
N LEU A 53 -3.95 13.05 -2.07
CA LEU A 53 -3.10 14.24 -1.97
C LEU A 53 -3.47 15.33 -2.99
N GLY A 54 -4.14 14.97 -4.09
CA GLY A 54 -4.66 15.91 -5.09
C GLY A 54 -5.59 17.02 -4.54
N ALA A 55 -5.48 18.22 -5.12
CA ALA A 55 -6.18 19.44 -4.66
C ALA A 55 -7.70 19.46 -4.91
N SER A 56 -8.21 18.65 -5.83
CA SER A 56 -9.61 18.63 -6.25
C SER A 56 -10.20 17.22 -6.08
N SER A 57 -11.22 17.11 -5.22
CA SER A 57 -11.94 15.85 -4.98
C SER A 57 -12.72 15.33 -6.19
N THR A 58 -12.91 16.17 -7.21
CA THR A 58 -13.76 15.92 -8.38
C THR A 58 -12.98 15.66 -9.67
N GLU A 59 -11.76 16.16 -9.81
CA GLU A 59 -11.02 16.09 -11.10
C GLU A 59 -10.11 14.86 -11.25
N ARG A 60 -9.89 14.08 -10.18
CA ARG A 60 -9.03 12.88 -10.20
C ARG A 60 -9.71 11.64 -9.62
N ALA A 61 -11.02 11.55 -9.80
CA ALA A 61 -11.78 10.35 -9.46
C ALA A 61 -11.44 9.25 -10.46
N ASN A 62 -10.88 8.14 -9.98
CA ASN A 62 -10.52 6.94 -10.76
C ASN A 62 -9.29 7.13 -11.69
N LEU A 63 -8.12 7.24 -11.08
CA LEU A 63 -6.84 7.18 -11.79
C LEU A 63 -6.70 5.89 -12.60
N GLN A 64 -6.09 6.00 -13.78
CA GLN A 64 -5.67 4.83 -14.53
C GLN A 64 -4.52 4.14 -13.80
N VAL A 65 -4.43 2.82 -13.93
CA VAL A 65 -3.34 2.03 -13.36
C VAL A 65 -2.60 1.36 -14.51
N ASN A 66 -1.31 1.65 -14.61
CA ASN A 66 -0.40 0.97 -15.51
C ASN A 66 0.63 0.23 -14.65
N ALA A 67 0.51 -1.10 -14.59
CA ALA A 67 1.44 -2.04 -13.95
C ALA A 67 2.38 -1.43 -12.90
N ASN A 68 1.99 -1.48 -11.62
CA ASN A 68 2.68 -0.92 -10.44
C ASN A 68 2.52 0.59 -10.18
N GLU A 69 1.92 1.34 -11.12
CA GLU A 69 1.82 2.79 -11.02
C GLU A 69 0.40 3.28 -11.28
N ALA A 70 -0.01 4.31 -10.54
CA ALA A 70 -1.18 5.11 -10.86
C ALA A 70 -0.74 6.27 -11.76
N VAL A 71 -1.51 6.55 -12.81
CA VAL A 71 -1.17 7.61 -13.76
C VAL A 71 -1.80 8.92 -13.30
N GLY A 72 -0.99 9.97 -13.14
CA GLY A 72 -1.47 11.32 -12.83
C GLY A 72 -1.76 11.59 -11.35
N ASN A 73 -1.30 10.73 -10.44
CA ASN A 73 -1.33 11.04 -9.02
C ASN A 73 -0.33 12.15 -8.65
N VAL A 74 -0.63 12.86 -7.56
CA VAL A 74 0.29 13.81 -6.94
C VAL A 74 1.32 13.04 -6.13
N MET A 75 2.58 13.41 -6.33
CA MET A 75 3.69 13.05 -5.47
C MET A 75 4.14 14.32 -4.73
N VAL A 76 4.21 14.24 -3.41
CA VAL A 76 4.57 15.38 -2.54
C VAL A 76 5.95 15.13 -1.97
N SER A 77 6.88 16.06 -2.18
CA SER A 77 8.20 15.99 -1.54
C SER A 77 8.07 16.29 -0.04
N ALA A 78 8.84 15.58 0.78
CA ALA A 78 8.86 15.78 2.23
C ALA A 78 10.30 15.85 2.75
N SER A 79 10.57 16.89 3.53
CA SER A 79 11.91 17.18 4.06
C SER A 79 12.07 16.74 5.52
N SER A 80 10.98 16.40 6.20
CA SER A 80 10.96 16.01 7.62
C SER A 80 9.90 14.95 7.94
N GLU A 81 10.04 14.29 9.10
CA GLU A 81 9.02 13.37 9.63
C GLU A 81 7.69 14.10 9.86
N GLU A 82 7.75 15.35 10.32
CA GLU A 82 6.62 16.21 10.62
C GLU A 82 5.80 16.55 9.36
N GLU A 83 6.47 16.85 8.24
CA GLU A 83 5.80 17.07 6.95
C GLU A 83 5.05 15.82 6.49
N VAL A 84 5.67 14.64 6.62
CA VAL A 84 4.98 13.37 6.28
C VAL A 84 3.78 13.13 7.20
N ALA A 85 3.90 13.43 8.49
CA ALA A 85 2.79 13.31 9.43
C ALA A 85 1.62 14.25 9.07
N GLN A 86 1.91 15.49 8.65
CA GLN A 86 0.90 16.44 8.16
C GLN A 86 0.22 15.95 6.88
N ILE A 87 0.99 15.41 5.94
CA ILE A 87 0.47 14.82 4.69
C ILE A 87 -0.46 13.64 5.00
N LEU A 88 -0.06 12.75 5.91
CA LEU A 88 -0.89 11.62 6.34
C LEU A 88 -2.19 12.09 7.02
N SER A 89 -2.12 13.10 7.88
CA SER A 89 -3.29 13.68 8.55
C SER A 89 -4.28 14.30 7.56
N LEU A 90 -3.78 15.11 6.62
CA LEU A 90 -4.58 15.67 5.53
C LEU A 90 -5.30 14.58 4.76
N ALA A 91 -4.58 13.55 4.37
CA ALA A 91 -5.12 12.50 3.53
C ALA A 91 -6.14 11.61 4.29
N GLN A 92 -5.93 11.37 5.59
CA GLN A 92 -6.92 10.73 6.46
C GLN A 92 -8.20 11.56 6.57
N SER A 93 -8.10 12.88 6.75
CA SER A 93 -9.28 13.75 6.80
C SER A 93 -10.11 13.67 5.51
N ARG A 94 -9.43 13.65 4.35
CA ARG A 94 -10.07 13.50 3.02
C ARG A 94 -10.75 12.13 2.86
N ARG A 95 -10.16 11.07 3.43
CA ARG A 95 -10.76 9.74 3.49
C ARG A 95 -12.01 9.74 4.37
N CYS A 96 -11.96 10.34 5.56
CA CYS A 96 -13.07 10.41 6.52
C CYS A 96 -14.27 11.21 5.99
N VAL A 97 -14.06 12.38 5.36
CA VAL A 97 -15.13 13.20 4.76
C VAL A 97 -15.94 12.43 3.71
N LYS A 98 -15.31 11.47 3.02
CA LYS A 98 -16.02 10.59 2.08
C LYS A 98 -16.88 9.55 2.82
N ALA A 99 -16.37 8.98 3.90
CA ALA A 99 -17.08 7.97 4.70
C ALA A 99 -18.34 8.53 5.40
N THR A 100 -18.37 9.83 5.74
CA THR A 100 -19.58 10.48 6.26
C THR A 100 -20.58 10.83 5.17
N LYS A 101 -20.14 11.11 3.94
CA LYS A 101 -21.02 11.32 2.77
C LYS A 101 -21.55 10.02 2.16
N SER A 102 -20.87 8.90 2.40
CA SER A 102 -21.20 7.56 1.88
C SER A 102 -20.96 6.57 3.02
N ASN A 103 -22.03 6.21 3.73
CA ASN A 103 -22.08 5.30 4.89
C ASN A 103 -20.81 4.43 5.12
N ALA A 104 -20.08 4.70 6.22
CA ALA A 104 -19.04 3.84 6.82
C ALA A 104 -18.00 3.22 5.85
N ALA A 105 -17.36 4.05 5.02
CA ALA A 105 -16.37 3.61 4.01
C ALA A 105 -14.92 3.42 4.51
N SER A 106 -14.58 3.79 5.76
CA SER A 106 -13.17 3.82 6.19
C SER A 106 -12.53 2.43 6.34
N SER A 107 -13.28 1.38 6.65
CA SER A 107 -12.80 -0.02 6.69
C SER A 107 -12.90 -0.74 5.34
N ARG A 108 -13.50 -0.08 4.35
CA ARG A 108 -13.96 -0.69 3.10
C ARG A 108 -13.12 -0.33 1.87
N GLY A 109 -12.23 0.64 1.99
CA GLY A 109 -11.22 0.95 0.98
C GLY A 109 -9.85 0.44 1.39
N HIS A 110 -9.02 0.03 0.43
CA HIS A 110 -7.59 -0.20 0.64
C HIS A 110 -6.86 1.14 0.62
N LEU A 111 -5.95 1.33 1.56
CA LEU A 111 -5.04 2.47 1.57
C LEU A 111 -3.66 2.01 1.11
N LEU A 112 -3.11 2.70 0.12
CA LEU A 112 -1.75 2.47 -0.35
C LEU A 112 -0.92 3.72 -0.06
N PHE A 113 -0.07 3.64 0.95
CA PHE A 113 0.95 4.65 1.23
C PHE A 113 2.26 4.23 0.64
N THR A 114 2.81 5.09 -0.18
CA THR A 114 4.08 4.84 -0.82
C THR A 114 5.04 5.94 -0.44
N ILE A 115 6.23 5.54 -0.01
CA ILE A 115 7.37 6.42 0.18
C ILE A 115 8.39 6.11 -0.89
N HIS A 116 8.70 7.11 -1.71
CA HIS A 116 9.78 7.08 -2.68
C HIS A 116 11.02 7.68 -2.03
N PHE A 117 12.16 7.04 -2.23
CA PHE A 117 13.44 7.58 -1.84
C PHE A 117 14.42 7.48 -3.00
N GLN A 118 15.10 8.58 -3.27
CA GLN A 118 16.09 8.71 -4.31
C GLN A 118 17.40 9.17 -3.67
N VAL A 119 18.45 8.38 -3.86
CA VAL A 119 19.80 8.69 -3.39
C VAL A 119 20.60 9.14 -4.60
N GLU A 120 20.93 10.43 -4.65
CA GLU A 120 21.69 11.04 -5.75
C GLU A 120 23.15 11.23 -5.36
N ASN A 121 24.06 10.86 -6.26
CA ASN A 121 25.48 11.14 -6.08
C ASN A 121 25.85 12.45 -6.78
N ASN A 122 26.08 13.49 -5.98
CA ASN A 122 26.35 14.85 -6.46
C ASN A 122 27.71 14.99 -7.16
N ASN A 123 28.60 14.01 -7.00
CA ASN A 123 29.93 14.05 -7.59
C ASN A 123 29.96 13.45 -9.00
N GLY A 124 28.81 13.01 -9.53
CA GLY A 124 28.67 12.44 -10.88
C GLY A 124 29.41 11.11 -11.13
N LYS A 125 30.04 10.55 -10.08
CA LYS A 125 30.87 9.34 -10.15
C LYS A 125 30.24 8.12 -9.48
N GLY A 126 29.04 8.28 -8.90
CA GLY A 126 28.32 7.20 -8.23
C GLY A 126 26.98 6.87 -8.88
N VAL A 127 26.44 5.71 -8.53
CA VAL A 127 25.15 5.22 -9.02
C VAL A 127 24.01 5.87 -8.24
N ASN A 128 23.10 6.53 -8.95
CA ASN A 128 21.83 6.98 -8.37
C ASN A 128 20.98 5.77 -8.02
N ARG A 129 20.44 5.73 -6.80
CA ARG A 129 19.59 4.63 -6.33
C ARG A 129 18.18 5.12 -6.13
N TYR A 130 17.23 4.32 -6.58
CA TYR A 130 15.80 4.58 -6.44
C TYR A 130 15.19 3.42 -5.67
N GLY A 131 14.33 3.74 -4.71
CA GLY A 131 13.58 2.73 -3.99
C GLY A 131 12.20 3.23 -3.60
N LYS A 132 11.33 2.24 -3.36
CA LYS A 132 9.92 2.45 -3.06
C LYS A 132 9.56 1.57 -1.87
N LEU A 133 8.98 2.16 -0.83
CA LEU A 133 8.37 1.44 0.28
C LEU A 133 6.86 1.58 0.19
N HIS A 134 6.18 0.45 -0.04
CA HIS A 134 4.73 0.38 0.08
C HIS A 134 4.33 -0.03 1.50
N VAL A 135 3.46 0.76 2.13
CA VAL A 135 2.74 0.44 3.35
C VAL A 135 1.26 0.39 3.01
N VAL A 136 0.73 -0.83 2.93
CA VAL A 136 -0.64 -1.09 2.45
C VAL A 136 -1.55 -1.44 3.63
N ASP A 137 -2.65 -0.72 3.80
CA ASP A 137 -3.72 -1.06 4.74
C ASP A 137 -4.90 -1.61 3.96
N LEU A 138 -5.08 -2.92 3.98
CA LEU A 138 -6.12 -3.59 3.20
C LEU A 138 -7.50 -3.44 3.86
N ALA A 139 -8.53 -3.40 3.04
CA ALA A 139 -9.91 -3.49 3.50
C ALA A 139 -10.15 -4.83 4.22
N GLY A 140 -11.19 -4.85 5.07
CA GLY A 140 -11.58 -6.04 5.81
C GLY A 140 -11.91 -7.22 4.89
N SER A 141 -11.53 -8.43 5.33
CA SER A 141 -11.74 -9.68 4.59
C SER A 141 -13.08 -10.36 4.90
N GLU A 142 -13.97 -9.70 5.62
CA GLU A 142 -15.25 -10.26 6.05
C GLU A 142 -16.18 -10.58 4.87
N ARG A 143 -16.85 -11.74 4.99
CA ARG A 143 -17.76 -12.23 3.96
C ARG A 143 -19.07 -11.47 3.94
N ILE A 144 -19.53 -11.13 2.73
CA ILE A 144 -20.79 -10.44 2.41
C ILE A 144 -22.00 -11.08 3.10
N ASN A 145 -22.04 -12.42 3.19
CA ASN A 145 -23.20 -13.16 3.70
C ASN A 145 -23.56 -12.87 5.16
N LYS A 146 -22.63 -12.30 5.97
CA LYS A 146 -22.91 -11.88 7.35
C LYS A 146 -23.36 -10.42 7.48
N SER A 147 -23.28 -9.64 6.39
CA SER A 147 -23.48 -8.18 6.44
C SER A 147 -24.94 -7.74 6.28
N GLY A 148 -25.82 -8.61 5.77
CA GLY A 148 -27.21 -8.23 5.43
C GLY A 148 -27.33 -7.14 4.35
N ALA A 149 -26.26 -6.86 3.61
CA ALA A 149 -26.19 -5.78 2.64
C ALA A 149 -27.16 -5.97 1.45
N GLN A 150 -27.96 -4.94 1.15
CA GLN A 150 -28.86 -4.90 0.00
C GLN A 150 -28.52 -3.72 -0.93
N GLY A 151 -28.89 -3.83 -2.21
CA GLY A 151 -28.76 -2.73 -3.17
C GLY A 151 -27.31 -2.29 -3.43
N SER A 152 -27.03 -0.99 -3.26
CA SER A 152 -25.69 -0.41 -3.49
C SER A 152 -24.62 -0.94 -2.53
N LEU A 153 -24.98 -1.25 -1.28
CA LEU A 153 -24.06 -1.85 -0.30
C LEU A 153 -23.61 -3.26 -0.73
N LEU A 154 -24.47 -4.02 -1.41
CA LEU A 154 -24.12 -5.35 -1.91
C LEU A 154 -23.06 -5.25 -3.02
N LYS A 155 -23.24 -4.31 -3.97
CA LYS A 155 -22.28 -4.06 -5.05
C LYS A 155 -20.92 -3.62 -4.52
N GLU A 156 -20.93 -2.76 -3.51
CA GLU A 156 -19.72 -2.31 -2.83
C GLU A 156 -19.00 -3.48 -2.15
N ALA A 157 -19.72 -4.27 -1.34
CA ALA A 157 -19.15 -5.41 -0.64
C ALA A 157 -18.64 -6.50 -1.63
N GLN A 158 -19.27 -6.65 -2.79
CA GLN A 158 -18.78 -7.48 -3.91
C GLN A 158 -17.44 -6.98 -4.46
N HIS A 159 -17.26 -5.68 -4.65
CA HIS A 159 -15.99 -5.14 -5.16
C HIS A 159 -14.85 -5.23 -4.14
N ILE A 160 -15.13 -5.03 -2.85
CA ILE A 160 -14.13 -5.24 -1.79
C ILE A 160 -13.67 -6.69 -1.80
N ASN A 161 -14.62 -7.63 -1.78
CA ASN A 161 -14.29 -9.05 -1.82
C ASN A 161 -13.64 -9.47 -3.14
N LYS A 162 -13.97 -8.82 -4.26
CA LYS A 162 -13.30 -9.02 -5.54
C LYS A 162 -11.81 -8.74 -5.42
N SER A 163 -11.41 -7.57 -4.92
CA SER A 163 -9.99 -7.20 -4.79
C SER A 163 -9.18 -8.19 -3.93
N LEU A 164 -9.72 -8.63 -2.78
CA LEU A 164 -9.07 -9.61 -1.89
C LEU A 164 -9.09 -11.04 -2.46
N SER A 165 -10.14 -11.42 -3.17
CA SER A 165 -10.22 -12.71 -3.87
C SER A 165 -9.23 -12.77 -5.03
N THR A 166 -9.11 -11.69 -5.81
CA THR A 166 -8.11 -11.57 -6.87
C THR A 166 -6.70 -11.60 -6.29
N LEU A 167 -6.43 -10.92 -5.17
CA LEU A 167 -5.16 -11.01 -4.45
C LEU A 167 -4.83 -12.46 -4.07
N SER A 168 -5.79 -13.17 -3.51
CA SER A 168 -5.65 -14.60 -3.15
C SER A 168 -5.38 -15.49 -4.38
N ASN A 169 -6.08 -15.24 -5.48
CA ASN A 169 -5.91 -15.95 -6.76
C ASN A 169 -4.51 -15.69 -7.36
N VAL A 170 -4.04 -14.44 -7.32
CA VAL A 170 -2.69 -14.07 -7.77
C VAL A 170 -1.62 -14.82 -6.96
N ILE A 171 -1.73 -14.83 -5.63
CA ILE A 171 -0.80 -15.55 -4.74
C ILE A 171 -0.79 -17.05 -5.06
N GLU A 172 -1.96 -17.67 -5.22
CA GLU A 172 -2.08 -19.11 -5.52
C GLU A 172 -1.46 -19.47 -6.88
N LYS A 173 -1.67 -18.64 -7.90
CA LYS A 173 -1.06 -18.83 -9.21
C LYS A 173 0.45 -18.62 -9.21
N LEU A 174 0.95 -17.72 -8.36
CA LEU A 174 2.37 -17.51 -8.17
C LEU A 174 3.05 -18.71 -7.52
N GLN A 175 2.43 -19.30 -6.48
CA GLN A 175 2.93 -20.52 -5.84
C GLN A 175 3.03 -21.70 -6.82
N THR A 176 1.99 -21.85 -7.66
CA THR A 176 1.93 -22.93 -8.66
C THR A 176 2.73 -22.62 -9.93
N LYS A 177 3.48 -21.51 -9.94
CA LYS A 177 4.36 -21.06 -11.04
C LYS A 177 3.63 -21.02 -12.39
N GLN A 178 2.35 -20.62 -12.39
CA GLN A 178 1.59 -20.49 -13.63
C GLN A 178 2.17 -19.40 -14.54
N SER A 179 2.09 -19.62 -15.85
CA SER A 179 2.59 -18.65 -16.85
C SER A 179 1.80 -17.35 -16.85
N HIS A 180 0.48 -17.42 -16.66
CA HIS A 180 -0.40 -16.26 -16.66
C HIS A 180 -0.92 -15.94 -15.26
N ILE A 181 -0.44 -14.82 -14.70
CA ILE A 181 -0.87 -14.29 -13.40
C ILE A 181 -1.86 -13.13 -13.61
N PRO A 182 -3.07 -13.19 -13.03
CA PRO A 182 -4.16 -12.25 -13.33
C PRO A 182 -4.07 -10.92 -12.57
N TYR A 183 -2.90 -10.25 -12.59
CA TYR A 183 -2.72 -8.98 -11.86
C TYR A 183 -3.73 -7.90 -12.24
N ARG A 184 -4.20 -7.89 -13.49
CA ARG A 184 -5.11 -6.87 -14.03
C ARG A 184 -6.57 -7.03 -13.61
N GLU A 185 -6.95 -8.13 -12.96
CA GLU A 185 -8.34 -8.39 -12.55
C GLU A 185 -8.82 -7.49 -11.41
N SER A 186 -7.89 -6.89 -10.65
CA SER A 186 -8.16 -5.85 -9.65
C SER A 186 -7.12 -4.73 -9.72
N LYS A 187 -7.52 -3.49 -9.41
CA LYS A 187 -6.60 -2.36 -9.28
C LYS A 187 -5.56 -2.59 -8.20
N LEU A 188 -5.92 -3.29 -7.12
CA LEU A 188 -5.01 -3.61 -6.02
C LEU A 188 -3.86 -4.49 -6.50
N THR A 189 -4.16 -5.61 -7.17
CA THR A 189 -3.14 -6.54 -7.66
C THR A 189 -2.33 -5.97 -8.82
N ASN A 190 -2.90 -5.04 -9.59
CA ASN A 190 -2.19 -4.36 -10.67
C ASN A 190 -1.18 -3.33 -10.10
N LEU A 191 -1.54 -2.61 -9.04
CA LEU A 191 -0.61 -1.71 -8.32
C LEU A 191 0.46 -2.47 -7.53
N LEU A 192 0.15 -3.65 -7.02
CA LEU A 192 1.06 -4.46 -6.20
C LEU A 192 1.78 -5.57 -6.98
N GLN A 193 1.75 -5.54 -8.31
CA GLN A 193 2.28 -6.62 -9.14
C GLN A 193 3.74 -6.97 -8.80
N ASN A 194 4.60 -5.96 -8.64
CA ASN A 194 6.00 -6.12 -8.26
C ASN A 194 6.14 -6.60 -6.81
N SER A 195 5.29 -6.08 -5.91
CA SER A 195 5.27 -6.52 -4.51
C SER A 195 4.84 -7.97 -4.34
N LEU A 196 4.05 -8.53 -5.26
CA LEU A 196 3.52 -9.89 -5.12
C LEU A 196 4.37 -10.94 -5.82
N GLY A 197 4.99 -10.64 -6.96
CA GLY A 197 5.76 -11.63 -7.72
C GLY A 197 6.91 -11.07 -8.57
N GLY A 198 7.25 -9.80 -8.37
CA GLY A 198 8.36 -9.13 -9.07
C GLY A 198 9.57 -8.90 -8.18
N ASP A 199 10.30 -7.83 -8.48
CA ASP A 199 11.45 -7.35 -7.69
C ASP A 199 10.94 -6.54 -6.50
N SER A 200 10.79 -7.21 -5.35
CA SER A 200 10.38 -6.59 -4.10
C SER A 200 10.80 -7.44 -2.91
N LYS A 201 10.93 -6.80 -1.75
CA LYS A 201 10.89 -7.48 -0.45
C LYS A 201 9.52 -7.22 0.15
N THR A 202 8.77 -8.29 0.39
CA THR A 202 7.37 -8.16 0.82
C THR A 202 7.14 -8.91 2.12
N ALA A 203 6.53 -8.22 3.08
CA ALA A 203 6.08 -8.80 4.33
C ALA A 203 4.57 -8.57 4.46
N ALA A 204 3.84 -9.60 4.86
CA ALA A 204 2.41 -9.52 5.15
C ALA A 204 2.20 -9.62 6.66
N ILE A 205 1.43 -8.67 7.22
CA ILE A 205 1.01 -8.69 8.62
C ILE A 205 -0.44 -9.13 8.66
N ILE A 206 -0.70 -10.25 9.34
CA ILE A 206 -2.02 -10.86 9.39
C ILE A 206 -2.62 -10.61 10.77
N CYS A 207 -3.72 -9.85 10.80
CA CYS A 207 -4.43 -9.51 12.02
C CYS A 207 -5.60 -10.47 12.22
N CYS A 208 -5.59 -11.22 13.32
CA CYS A 208 -6.66 -12.16 13.68
C CYS A 208 -7.35 -11.71 14.97
N SER A 209 -8.66 -11.97 15.06
CA SER A 209 -9.40 -11.75 16.31
C SER A 209 -9.34 -12.98 17.21
N PRO A 210 -9.13 -12.83 18.52
CA PRO A 210 -9.13 -13.94 19.47
C PRO A 210 -10.55 -14.41 19.86
N LEU A 211 -11.59 -13.69 19.44
CA LEU A 211 -12.97 -13.99 19.83
C LEU A 211 -13.50 -15.24 19.11
N SER A 212 -14.19 -16.11 19.85
CA SER A 212 -14.77 -17.36 19.32
C SER A 212 -15.72 -17.14 18.15
N VAL A 213 -16.54 -16.08 18.19
CA VAL A 213 -17.46 -15.70 17.11
C VAL A 213 -16.74 -15.38 15.78
N HIS A 214 -15.46 -15.03 15.83
CA HIS A 214 -14.63 -14.72 14.67
C HIS A 214 -13.74 -15.87 14.22
N PHE A 215 -13.84 -17.06 14.84
CA PHE A 215 -12.97 -18.22 14.57
C PHE A 215 -12.82 -18.52 13.08
N ASN A 216 -13.93 -18.57 12.34
CA ASN A 216 -13.92 -18.88 10.90
C ASN A 216 -13.21 -17.81 10.06
N GLU A 217 -13.32 -16.53 10.41
CA GLU A 217 -12.63 -15.45 9.69
C GLU A 217 -11.12 -15.50 9.99
N SER A 218 -10.75 -15.64 11.27
CA SER A 218 -9.36 -15.80 11.70
C SER A 218 -8.69 -17.02 11.03
N LEU A 219 -9.39 -18.15 10.91
CA LEU A 219 -8.90 -19.34 10.22
C LEU A 219 -8.69 -19.08 8.71
N CYS A 220 -9.59 -18.33 8.07
CA CYS A 220 -9.42 -17.93 6.67
C CYS A 220 -8.18 -17.05 6.49
N SER A 221 -7.98 -16.06 7.37
CA SER A 221 -6.81 -15.17 7.34
C SER A 221 -5.50 -15.93 7.54
N LEU A 222 -5.47 -16.93 8.44
CA LEU A 222 -4.29 -17.78 8.66
C LEU A 222 -4.00 -18.69 7.47
N ARG A 223 -5.01 -19.27 6.82
CA ARG A 223 -4.83 -20.05 5.58
C ARG A 223 -4.31 -19.18 4.44
N PHE A 224 -4.77 -17.93 4.36
CA PHE A 224 -4.21 -16.96 3.42
C PHE A 224 -2.74 -16.64 3.75
N ALA A 225 -2.39 -16.47 5.03
CA ALA A 225 -1.02 -16.25 5.47
C ALA A 225 -0.08 -17.39 5.05
N GLU A 226 -0.51 -18.63 5.25
CA GLU A 226 0.21 -19.81 4.81
C GLU A 226 0.47 -19.77 3.30
N LYS A 227 -0.52 -19.32 2.52
CA LYS A 227 -0.34 -19.16 1.08
C LYS A 227 0.69 -18.08 0.75
N VAL A 228 0.57 -16.89 1.32
CA VAL A 228 1.53 -15.80 1.09
C VAL A 228 2.96 -16.23 1.39
N ASN A 229 3.19 -16.96 2.48
CA ASN A 229 4.52 -17.36 2.92
C ASN A 229 5.26 -18.32 1.98
N ARG A 230 4.55 -19.00 1.08
CA ARG A 230 5.14 -19.93 0.10
C ARG A 230 5.42 -19.28 -1.26
N VAL A 231 5.11 -17.99 -1.44
CA VAL A 231 5.42 -17.28 -2.69
C VAL A 231 6.90 -16.93 -2.72
N GLU A 232 7.61 -17.47 -3.71
CA GLU A 232 8.98 -17.08 -4.02
C GLU A 232 8.96 -15.81 -4.88
N LEU A 233 9.43 -14.70 -4.33
CA LEU A 233 9.65 -13.48 -5.11
C LEU A 233 10.90 -13.64 -5.98
N LYS A 234 10.91 -12.99 -7.15
CA LYS A 234 12.12 -12.95 -7.97
C LYS A 234 13.21 -12.24 -7.18
N ALA A 235 14.40 -12.83 -7.13
CA ALA A 235 15.54 -12.17 -6.52
C ALA A 235 15.74 -10.81 -7.18
N GLY A 236 15.71 -9.75 -6.35
CA GLY A 236 15.95 -8.41 -6.84
C GLY A 236 17.33 -8.30 -7.47
N HIS A 237 17.48 -7.41 -8.45
CA HIS A 237 18.81 -7.15 -9.00
C HIS A 237 19.69 -6.65 -7.85
N ASN A 238 20.61 -7.50 -7.39
CA ASN A 238 21.70 -7.07 -6.53
C ASN A 238 22.43 -5.99 -7.31
N PHE A 239 22.26 -4.72 -6.92
CA PHE A 239 23.17 -3.69 -7.35
C PHE A 239 24.53 -4.05 -6.76
N SER A 240 25.34 -4.75 -7.54
CA SER A 240 26.76 -4.99 -7.27
C SER A 240 27.38 -3.63 -6.95
N CYS A 241 27.88 -3.51 -5.71
CA CYS A 241 28.62 -2.34 -5.27
C CYS A 241 29.94 -2.22 -6.03
#